data_AF-A0A3D1T1Z2-F1
#
_entry.id   AF-A0A3D1T1Z2-F1
#
_cell.length_a   1.000
_cell.length_b   1.000
_cell.length_c   1.000
_cell.angle_alpha   90.00
_cell.angle_beta   90.00
_cell.angle_gamma   90.00
#
_symmetry.space_group_name_H-M   'P 1'
#
loop_
_entity.id
_entity.type
_entity.pdbx_description
1 polymer ?
#
loop_
_entity_poly.entity_id
_entity_poly.type
_entity_poly.pdbx_seq_one_letter_code
_entity_poly.pdbx_strand_id
1 'polypeptide(L)'
;RHLDILLISEKEYELGEIVPVKIIGVFIRNDGDNKLIAILPERLETDCSQLPEKEKRLLLKLYPGKFEGEGWFGTEIAKDVIRKYSEVQRADRLTD
;
A
#
# COMPACT_ATOMS: atom_id res chain seq x y z
N ARG A 1 -16.34 -1.99 1.04
CA ARG A 1 -14.94 -2.28 1.45
C ARG A 1 -14.05 -1.09 1.05
N HIS A 2 -12.87 -0.95 1.64
CA HIS A 2 -11.83 0.04 1.29
C HIS A 2 -10.46 -0.65 1.24
N LEU A 3 -9.50 -0.05 0.56
CA LEU A 3 -8.09 -0.47 0.61
C LEU A 3 -7.33 0.45 1.56
N ASP A 4 -6.54 -0.13 2.45
CA ASP A 4 -5.72 0.62 3.38
C ASP A 4 -4.38 1.00 2.76
N ILE A 5 -3.95 2.24 3.03
CA ILE A 5 -2.75 2.84 2.44
C ILE A 5 -1.89 3.43 3.56
N LEU A 6 -0.58 3.14 3.52
CA LEU A 6 0.45 3.78 4.33
C LEU A 6 1.17 4.82 3.46
N LEU A 7 1.05 6.10 3.80
CA LEU A 7 1.76 7.19 3.14
C LEU A 7 3.10 7.47 3.85
N ILE A 8 4.20 7.39 3.12
CA ILE A 8 5.53 7.78 3.62
C ILE A 8 5.80 9.23 3.24
N SER A 9 5.80 10.11 4.25
CA SER A 9 5.99 11.55 4.09
C SER A 9 6.48 12.17 5.39
N GLU A 10 7.12 13.34 5.30
CA GLU A 10 7.48 14.19 6.44
C GLU A 10 6.44 15.29 6.71
N LYS A 11 5.38 15.39 5.88
CA LYS A 11 4.30 16.35 6.08
C LYS A 11 3.38 15.87 7.21
N GLU A 12 2.90 16.82 7.99
CA GLU A 12 1.77 16.61 8.90
C GLU A 12 0.46 16.74 8.11
N TYR A 13 -0.52 15.91 8.44
CA TYR A 13 -1.81 15.85 7.76
C TYR A 13 -2.95 15.94 8.77
N GLU A 14 -4.06 16.52 8.34
CA GLU A 14 -5.28 16.58 9.13
C GLU A 14 -6.17 15.36 8.86
N LEU A 15 -6.97 14.96 9.85
CA LEU A 15 -7.95 13.89 9.67
C LEU A 15 -9.00 14.28 8.62
N GLY A 16 -9.22 13.40 7.65
CA GLY A 16 -10.14 13.65 6.52
C GLY A 16 -9.51 14.39 5.34
N GLU A 17 -8.22 14.77 5.44
CA GLU A 17 -7.50 15.36 4.32
C GLU A 17 -7.36 14.38 3.15
N ILE A 18 -7.58 14.87 1.93
CA ILE A 18 -7.45 14.09 0.69
C ILE A 18 -6.13 14.48 0.02
N VAL A 19 -5.23 13.51 -0.09
CA VAL A 19 -3.87 13.72 -0.58
C VAL A 19 -3.66 12.92 -1.86
N PRO A 20 -3.20 13.54 -2.97
CA PRO A 20 -2.79 12.78 -4.15
C PRO A 20 -1.52 12.01 -3.83
N VAL A 21 -1.47 10.73 -4.19
CA VAL A 21 -0.34 9.84 -3.89
C VAL A 21 -0.01 8.92 -5.05
N LYS A 22 1.21 8.39 -5.04
CA LYS A 22 1.70 7.37 -5.96
C LYS A 22 1.91 6.06 -5.19
N ILE A 23 1.30 4.97 -5.65
CA ILE A 23 1.47 3.64 -5.06
C ILE A 23 2.77 3.01 -5.57
N ILE A 24 3.58 2.48 -4.66
CA ILE A 24 4.90 1.92 -4.95
C ILE A 24 5.11 0.51 -4.40
N GLY A 25 4.11 -0.07 -3.74
CA GLY A 25 4.26 -1.38 -3.13
C GLY A 25 3.08 -1.75 -2.25
N VAL A 26 3.20 -2.89 -1.60
CA VAL A 26 2.18 -3.44 -0.72
C VAL A 26 2.81 -4.34 0.33
N PHE A 27 2.28 -4.31 1.54
CA PHE A 27 2.46 -5.37 2.52
C PHE A 27 1.29 -6.34 2.40
N ILE A 28 1.59 -7.59 2.03
CA ILE A 28 0.60 -8.67 2.01
C ILE A 28 0.46 -9.23 3.43
N ARG A 29 -0.77 -9.28 3.92
CA ARG A 29 -1.11 -9.86 5.22
C ARG A 29 -1.83 -11.18 5.04
N ASN A 30 -1.63 -12.10 5.97
CA ASN A 30 -2.22 -13.44 5.92
C ASN A 30 -3.75 -13.44 6.08
N ASP A 31 -4.33 -12.39 6.67
CA ASP A 31 -5.77 -12.19 6.85
C ASP A 31 -6.43 -11.50 5.63
N GLY A 32 -5.66 -11.19 4.59
CA GLY A 32 -6.12 -10.53 3.38
C GLY A 32 -6.31 -9.01 3.49
N ASP A 33 -6.04 -8.43 4.67
CA ASP A 33 -6.13 -6.99 4.93
C ASP A 33 -4.81 -6.27 4.58
N ASN A 34 -4.47 -6.33 3.29
CA ASN A 34 -3.23 -5.82 2.73
C ASN A 34 -3.08 -4.30 2.90
N LYS A 35 -1.85 -3.83 3.10
CA LYS A 35 -1.53 -2.40 3.25
C LYS A 35 -0.73 -1.91 2.06
N LEU A 36 -1.33 -1.08 1.21
CA LEU A 36 -0.61 -0.45 0.10
C LEU A 36 0.39 0.57 0.65
N ILE A 37 1.49 0.76 -0.06
CA ILE A 37 2.52 1.75 0.26
C ILE A 37 2.41 2.86 -0.76
N ALA A 38 2.31 4.09 -0.28
CA ALA A 38 2.25 5.27 -1.10
C ALA A 38 3.35 6.27 -0.71
N ILE A 39 3.75 7.05 -1.70
CA ILE A 39 4.59 8.22 -1.53
C ILE A 39 3.95 9.41 -2.22
N LEU A 40 4.44 10.60 -1.92
CA LEU A 40 4.03 11.81 -2.62
C LEU A 40 4.43 11.76 -4.12
N PRO A 41 3.62 12.32 -5.04
CA PRO A 41 3.88 12.21 -6.49
C PRO A 41 5.22 12.78 -6.95
N GLU A 42 5.74 13.79 -6.26
CA GLU A 42 7.02 14.45 -6.56
C GLU A 42 8.26 13.60 -6.27
N ARG A 43 8.11 12.51 -5.50
CA ARG A 43 9.20 11.58 -5.20
C ARG A 43 9.53 10.71 -6.42
N LEU A 44 10.81 10.38 -6.59
CA LEU A 44 11.29 9.66 -7.79
C LEU A 44 11.04 8.15 -7.72
N GLU A 45 10.96 7.57 -6.54
CA GLU A 45 10.83 6.12 -6.35
C GLU A 45 9.55 5.60 -7.00
N THR A 46 9.65 4.55 -7.80
CA THR A 46 8.54 3.88 -8.49
C THR A 46 8.24 2.51 -7.90
N ASP A 47 9.07 2.04 -6.96
CA ASP A 47 8.95 0.74 -6.29
C ASP A 47 9.50 0.82 -4.86
N CYS A 48 8.92 0.07 -3.92
CA CYS A 48 9.30 0.11 -2.51
C CYS A 48 10.73 -0.40 -2.26
N SER A 49 11.29 -1.21 -3.17
CA SER A 49 12.70 -1.62 -3.12
C SER A 49 13.67 -0.45 -3.28
N GLN A 50 13.24 0.66 -3.89
CA GLN A 50 14.03 1.86 -4.12
C GLN A 50 14.02 2.82 -2.92
N LEU A 51 13.19 2.57 -1.91
CA LEU A 51 13.12 3.43 -0.73
C LEU A 51 14.47 3.48 0.00
N PRO A 52 14.85 4.64 0.55
CA PRO A 52 15.94 4.76 1.49
C PRO A 52 15.87 3.71 2.61
N GLU A 53 17.03 3.19 3.01
CA GLU A 53 17.13 2.16 4.06
C GLU A 53 16.50 2.58 5.40
N LYS A 54 16.48 3.89 5.70
CA LYS A 54 15.78 4.43 6.88
C LYS A 54 14.28 4.13 6.84
N GLU A 55 13.66 4.32 5.69
CA GLU A 55 12.22 4.12 5.49
C GLU A 55 11.88 2.63 5.41
N LYS A 56 12.70 1.81 4.74
CA LYS A 56 12.55 0.34 4.76
C LYS A 56 12.55 -0.21 6.17
N ARG A 57 13.47 0.26 7.03
CA ARG A 57 13.50 -0.12 8.45
C ARG A 57 12.27 0.34 9.21
N LEU A 58 11.70 1.50 8.89
CA LEU A 58 10.46 1.97 9.50
C LEU A 58 9.29 1.05 9.14
N LEU A 59 9.17 0.69 7.86
CA LEU A 59 8.16 -0.26 7.38
C LEU A 59 8.29 -1.61 8.10
N LEU A 60 9.49 -2.18 8.17
CA LEU A 60 9.75 -3.44 8.89
C LEU A 60 9.41 -3.38 10.39
N LYS A 61 9.51 -2.21 11.02
CA LYS A 61 9.08 -2.03 12.42
C LYS A 61 7.55 -2.05 12.57
N LEU A 62 6.82 -1.50 11.61
CA LEU A 62 5.36 -1.51 11.59
C LEU A 62 4.83 -2.91 11.29
N TYR A 63 5.35 -3.53 10.23
CA TYR A 63 5.01 -4.89 9.84
C TYR A 63 6.27 -5.72 9.55
N PRO A 64 6.66 -6.61 10.48
CA PRO A 64 7.87 -7.40 10.32
C PRO A 64 7.74 -8.59 9.35
N GLY A 65 6.52 -8.95 8.91
CA GLY A 65 6.29 -10.12 8.05
C GLY A 65 6.65 -11.43 8.74
N LYS A 66 6.10 -11.68 9.93
CA LYS A 66 6.49 -12.82 10.79
C LYS A 66 5.82 -14.13 10.38
N PHE A 67 4.74 -14.07 9.62
CA PHE A 67 3.96 -15.25 9.28
C PHE A 67 4.19 -15.66 7.82
N GLU A 68 3.98 -16.94 7.55
CA GLU A 68 4.07 -17.48 6.19
C GLU A 68 3.07 -16.77 5.27
N GLY A 69 3.54 -16.40 4.08
CA GLY A 69 2.77 -15.66 3.09
C GLY A 69 2.70 -14.14 3.31
N GLU A 70 3.21 -13.63 4.43
CA GLU A 70 3.35 -12.19 4.63
C GLU A 70 4.63 -11.64 4.01
N GLY A 71 4.59 -10.39 3.58
CA GLY A 71 5.80 -9.74 3.07
C GLY A 71 5.57 -8.40 2.42
N TRP A 72 6.68 -7.69 2.20
CA TRP A 72 6.73 -6.45 1.45
C TRP A 72 7.01 -6.76 -0.02
N PHE A 73 6.13 -6.28 -0.89
CA PHE A 73 6.22 -6.50 -2.34
C PHE A 73 6.14 -5.18 -3.10
N GLY A 74 6.79 -5.18 -4.27
CA GLY A 74 6.87 -4.04 -5.15
C GLY A 74 5.55 -3.67 -5.85
N THR A 75 5.65 -2.68 -6.73
CA THR A 75 4.51 -2.01 -7.37
C THR A 75 3.62 -2.94 -8.17
N GLU A 76 4.18 -3.96 -8.83
CA GLU A 76 3.36 -4.86 -9.66
C GLU A 76 2.38 -5.68 -8.82
N ILE A 77 2.81 -6.19 -7.65
CA ILE A 77 1.91 -6.91 -6.74
C ILE A 77 0.88 -5.95 -6.13
N ALA A 78 1.26 -4.70 -5.87
CA ALA A 78 0.32 -3.67 -5.41
C ALA A 78 -0.78 -3.39 -6.44
N LYS A 79 -0.43 -3.30 -7.73
CA LYS A 79 -1.40 -3.15 -8.84
C LYS A 79 -2.36 -4.33 -8.91
N ASP A 80 -1.88 -5.55 -8.68
CA ASP A 80 -2.72 -6.75 -8.66
C ASP A 80 -3.76 -6.71 -7.55
N VAL A 81 -3.37 -6.26 -6.35
CA VAL A 81 -4.30 -6.06 -5.22
C VAL A 81 -5.38 -5.03 -5.59
N ILE A 82 -5.01 -3.90 -6.18
CA ILE A 82 -5.95 -2.84 -6.59
C ILE A 82 -6.92 -3.35 -7.67
N ARG A 83 -6.41 -4.09 -8.65
CA ARG A 83 -7.22 -4.66 -9.74
C ARG A 83 -8.25 -5.65 -9.21
N LYS A 84 -7.83 -6.63 -8.39
CA LYS A 84 -8.72 -7.61 -7.76
C LYS A 84 -9.81 -6.93 -6.94
N TYR A 85 -9.42 -5.93 -6.16
CA TYR A 85 -10.37 -5.14 -5.39
C TYR A 85 -11.41 -4.42 -6.26
N SER A 86 -10.97 -3.86 -7.40
CA SER A 86 -11.84 -3.16 -8.35
C SER A 86 -12.82 -4.11 -9.05
N GLU A 87 -12.39 -5.33 -9.35
CA GLU A 87 -13.24 -6.38 -9.93
C GLU A 87 -14.33 -6.81 -8.94
N VAL A 88 -13.99 -7.03 -7.67
CA VAL A 88 -14.96 -7.35 -6.61
C VAL A 88 -15.98 -6.21 -6.44
N GLN A 89 -15.51 -4.96 -6.33
CA GLN A 89 -16.40 -3.80 -6.23
C GLN A 89 -17.37 -3.67 -7.41
N ARG A 90 -16.95 -4.05 -8.62
CA ARG A 90 -17.82 -4.04 -9.80
C ARG A 90 -18.85 -5.15 -9.75
N ALA A 91 -18.46 -6.34 -9.31
CA ALA A 91 -19.37 -7.47 -9.17
C ALA A 91 -20.47 -7.16 -8.14
N ASP A 92 -20.11 -6.62 -6.97
CA ASP A 92 -21.06 -6.24 -5.92
C ASP A 92 -22.12 -5.27 -6.46
N ARG A 93 -21.72 -4.26 -7.24
CA ARG A 93 -22.63 -3.27 -7.85
C ARG A 93 -23.55 -3.83 -8.94
N LEU A 94 -23.24 -4.98 -9.53
CA LEU A 94 -24.06 -5.61 -10.56
C LEU A 94 -25.08 -6.60 -9.97
N THR A 95 -24.92 -6.95 -8.69
CA THR A 95 -25.80 -7.86 -7.95
C THR A 95 -26.76 -7.15 -6.99
N ASP A 96 -26.59 -5.84 -6.82
CA ASP A 96 -27.49 -4.93 -6.09
C ASP A 96 -28.51 -4.26 -7.03
#